data_AF-A0AAF0RWW5-F1
#
_entry.id   AF-A0AAF0RWW5-F1
#
_cell.length_a   1.000
_cell.length_b   1.000
_cell.length_c   1.000
_cell.angle_alpha   90.00
_cell.angle_beta   90.00
_cell.angle_gamma   90.00
#
_symmetry.space_group_name_H-M   'P 1'
#
loop_
_entity.id
_entity.type
_entity.pdbx_description
1 polymer ?
#
loop_
_entity_poly.entity_id
_entity_poly.type
_entity_poly.pdbx_seq_one_letter_code
_entity_poly.pdbx_strand_id
1 'polypeptide(L)'
;MRRVHIKGNLTMGPSNQDGGQGYSSGGYIADSKVDGTVTSGSQQQWYTRNSTLGSWQGGNWNMTFSGVQGAPANDFSKSYTTLATTPTTREKPYLYIDSSNKYHVFVPSLKQNSSGVTWPNTGGTDLPMRNFYVAHPGDSAATINSALAQGLNLFFTPGTYQLSAALNVTRPDTVVTGIGFPTLVPTAGNAVLTSSDVAGVNVSNLVVDAGSQNSAQLLRLGTSGSHVDHAADPQSIQDVFFRVGSSIQGRATTTLQVNADDTLVDHIWAWRADHGGAATGWTVNTGATGVEVNGNDVLATGLFVEHYQKYEVQWNGNNGKTIFFQNEMPYDVPDNASWQSPTGAGYAAYKVASTVTTHEIWGGGVYCFFNTNKSVHADRAFEVPQTAGVKAHGLVTVSLGDTGTISSVINGVGGAVPTPAGNTAPNRLASYN
;
A
#
# COMPACT_ATOMS: atom_id res chain seq x y z
N MET A 1 5.40 -1.87 -11.39
CA MET A 1 5.35 -2.44 -12.76
C MET A 1 4.42 -3.64 -12.77
N ARG A 2 3.52 -3.75 -13.74
CA ARG A 2 2.59 -4.89 -13.87
C ARG A 2 2.54 -5.40 -15.30
N ARG A 3 2.46 -6.72 -15.48
CA ARG A 3 2.13 -7.35 -16.77
C ARG A 3 3.07 -7.00 -17.92
N VAL A 4 4.38 -6.98 -17.64
CA VAL A 4 5.42 -6.66 -18.62
C VAL A 4 6.25 -7.91 -18.96
N HIS A 5 6.58 -8.09 -20.24
CA HIS A 5 7.62 -9.02 -20.68
C HIS A 5 8.90 -8.27 -21.03
N ILE A 6 9.92 -8.41 -20.20
CA ILE A 6 11.27 -7.89 -20.46
C ILE A 6 12.11 -9.01 -21.06
N LYS A 7 12.41 -8.88 -22.36
CA LYS A 7 13.29 -9.80 -23.10
C LYS A 7 14.77 -9.46 -22.87
N GLY A 8 15.21 -9.57 -21.61
CA GLY A 8 16.56 -9.20 -21.19
C GLY A 8 16.67 -9.02 -19.67
N ASN A 9 17.67 -8.26 -19.25
CA ASN A 9 17.87 -7.89 -17.84
C ASN A 9 17.03 -6.66 -17.45
N LEU A 10 16.75 -6.52 -16.16
CA LEU A 10 16.12 -5.34 -15.57
C LEU A 10 17.01 -4.79 -14.45
N THR A 11 17.46 -3.55 -14.58
CA THR A 11 18.15 -2.82 -13.51
C THR A 11 17.18 -1.84 -12.88
N MET A 12 17.07 -1.87 -11.55
CA MET A 12 16.12 -1.02 -10.80
C MET A 12 16.79 0.16 -10.09
N GLY A 13 18.13 0.17 -10.00
CA GLY A 13 18.88 1.31 -9.49
C GLY A 13 18.87 2.50 -10.45
N PRO A 14 19.03 3.74 -9.94
CA PRO A 14 18.99 4.95 -10.76
C PRO A 14 20.22 5.02 -11.67
N SER A 15 20.02 5.09 -12.99
CA SER A 15 21.13 5.14 -13.96
C SER A 15 21.86 6.48 -14.03
N ASN A 16 21.30 7.52 -13.40
CA ASN A 16 21.73 8.92 -13.55
C ASN A 16 22.39 9.52 -12.29
N GLN A 17 22.56 8.73 -11.22
CA GLN A 17 23.15 9.18 -9.96
C GLN A 17 24.16 8.15 -9.44
N ASP A 18 25.28 8.64 -8.93
CA ASP A 18 26.36 7.86 -8.29
C ASP A 18 26.75 6.58 -9.05
N GLY A 19 26.84 6.67 -10.39
CA GLY A 19 27.22 5.54 -11.24
C GLY A 19 26.25 4.34 -11.17
N GLY A 20 24.96 4.57 -10.87
CA GLY A 20 23.98 3.49 -10.68
C GLY A 20 23.54 3.28 -9.23
N GLN A 21 24.08 4.05 -8.28
CA GLN A 21 23.99 3.77 -6.84
C GLN A 21 23.35 4.89 -6.01
N GLY A 22 22.76 5.91 -6.66
CA GLY A 22 22.02 6.96 -5.94
C GLY A 22 20.86 6.40 -5.11
N TYR A 23 20.35 7.18 -4.16
CA TYR A 23 19.26 6.73 -3.29
C TYR A 23 18.02 6.33 -4.09
N SER A 24 17.46 5.17 -3.77
CA SER A 24 16.24 4.68 -4.39
C SER A 24 15.43 3.84 -3.39
N SER A 25 14.12 4.10 -3.33
CA SER A 25 13.19 3.58 -2.32
C SER A 25 11.93 3.03 -3.00
N GLY A 26 12.13 2.13 -3.96
CA GLY A 26 11.08 1.34 -4.58
C GLY A 26 10.63 0.21 -3.66
N GLY A 27 9.83 -0.73 -4.15
CA GLY A 27 9.16 -0.73 -5.44
C GLY A 27 8.33 -1.99 -5.58
N TYR A 28 7.59 -2.09 -6.68
CA TYR A 28 6.58 -3.13 -6.85
C TYR A 28 6.65 -3.75 -8.26
N ILE A 29 6.70 -5.08 -8.34
CA ILE A 29 6.55 -5.86 -9.58
C ILE A 29 5.45 -6.92 -9.37
N ALA A 30 4.52 -7.01 -10.32
CA ALA A 30 3.55 -8.10 -10.35
C ALA A 30 3.27 -8.61 -11.75
N ASP A 31 2.85 -9.87 -11.86
CA ASP A 31 2.38 -10.49 -13.09
C ASP A 31 3.37 -10.32 -14.25
N SER A 32 4.67 -10.28 -14.00
CA SER A 32 5.66 -9.88 -15.01
C SER A 32 6.67 -10.98 -15.28
N LYS A 33 7.21 -10.99 -16.50
CA LYS A 33 8.28 -11.89 -16.91
C LYS A 33 9.52 -11.10 -17.26
N VAL A 34 10.64 -11.43 -16.63
CA VAL A 34 11.96 -10.93 -16.99
C VAL A 34 12.80 -12.14 -17.39
N ASP A 35 13.18 -12.23 -18.66
CA ASP A 35 13.91 -13.40 -19.19
C ASP A 35 15.31 -13.51 -18.58
N GLY A 36 15.94 -12.38 -18.24
CA GLY A 36 17.27 -12.29 -17.63
C GLY A 36 17.26 -12.01 -16.13
N THR A 37 18.34 -11.37 -15.66
CA THR A 37 18.53 -11.01 -14.26
C THR A 37 17.81 -9.71 -13.92
N VAL A 38 17.09 -9.70 -12.81
CA VAL A 38 16.67 -8.47 -12.13
C VAL A 38 17.73 -8.07 -11.12
N THR A 39 18.30 -6.88 -11.27
CA THR A 39 19.30 -6.32 -10.35
C THR A 39 18.68 -5.18 -9.55
N SER A 40 18.64 -5.31 -8.22
CA SER A 40 18.07 -4.30 -7.33
C SER A 40 18.82 -2.97 -7.36
N GLY A 41 20.13 -3.00 -7.63
CA GLY A 41 20.98 -1.81 -7.46
C GLY A 41 20.92 -1.32 -6.02
N SER A 42 20.89 0.00 -5.84
CA SER A 42 20.82 0.69 -4.54
C SER A 42 19.43 0.69 -3.88
N GLN A 43 18.43 0.01 -4.46
CA GLN A 43 17.07 -0.02 -3.92
C GLN A 43 17.08 -0.50 -2.46
N GLN A 44 16.52 0.32 -1.57
CA GLN A 44 16.42 0.03 -0.14
C GLN A 44 15.58 -1.24 0.12
N GLN A 45 14.43 -1.34 -0.54
CA GLN A 45 13.51 -2.46 -0.44
C GLN A 45 12.83 -2.73 -1.78
N TRP A 46 12.16 -3.87 -1.90
CA TRP A 46 11.35 -4.19 -3.07
C TRP A 46 10.36 -5.31 -2.79
N TYR A 47 9.19 -5.25 -3.43
CA TYR A 47 8.22 -6.35 -3.47
C TYR A 47 8.02 -6.86 -4.89
N THR A 48 8.15 -8.18 -5.08
CA THR A 48 7.79 -8.86 -6.32
C THR A 48 6.80 -9.97 -6.04
N ARG A 49 5.67 -10.01 -6.76
CA ARG A 49 4.73 -11.13 -6.67
C ARG A 49 4.37 -11.73 -8.01
N ASN A 50 3.95 -13.00 -8.03
CA ASN A 50 3.38 -13.68 -9.20
C ASN A 50 4.11 -13.39 -10.51
N SER A 51 5.42 -13.58 -10.52
CA SER A 51 6.29 -13.18 -11.62
C SER A 51 7.26 -14.30 -11.95
N THR A 52 7.84 -14.25 -13.15
CA THR A 52 8.88 -15.19 -13.58
C THR A 52 10.13 -14.40 -13.90
N LEU A 53 11.20 -14.62 -13.13
CA LEU A 53 12.48 -13.96 -13.30
C LEU A 53 13.51 -15.00 -13.73
N GLY A 54 14.42 -14.66 -14.64
CA GLY A 54 15.58 -15.51 -14.92
C GLY A 54 16.45 -15.70 -13.68
N SER A 55 16.74 -14.60 -12.98
CA SER A 55 17.29 -14.61 -11.62
C SER A 55 17.12 -13.25 -10.92
N TRP A 56 17.43 -13.20 -9.63
CA TRP A 56 17.51 -11.96 -8.86
C TRP A 56 18.93 -11.74 -8.33
N GLN A 57 19.39 -10.49 -8.36
CA GLN A 57 20.67 -10.07 -7.81
C GLN A 57 20.54 -8.80 -6.96
N GLY A 58 21.21 -8.79 -5.81
CA GLY A 58 21.30 -7.65 -4.91
C GLY A 58 20.21 -7.66 -3.84
N GLY A 59 20.33 -6.75 -2.89
CA GLY A 59 19.44 -6.65 -1.73
C GLY A 59 20.04 -5.70 -0.72
N ASN A 60 19.23 -4.77 -0.21
CA ASN A 60 19.65 -3.86 0.84
C ASN A 60 18.94 -4.20 2.15
N TRP A 61 17.77 -3.62 2.44
CA TRP A 61 17.10 -3.80 3.73
C TRP A 61 16.01 -4.86 3.70
N ASN A 62 15.13 -4.85 2.70
CA ASN A 62 13.95 -5.71 2.66
C ASN A 62 13.54 -6.08 1.22
N MET A 63 13.92 -7.25 0.74
CA MET A 63 13.53 -7.76 -0.58
C MET A 63 12.57 -8.93 -0.40
N THR A 64 11.29 -8.70 -0.70
CA THR A 64 10.22 -9.67 -0.45
C THR A 64 9.64 -10.23 -1.75
N PHE A 65 9.40 -11.54 -1.76
CA PHE A 65 8.89 -12.29 -2.90
C PHE A 65 7.74 -13.20 -2.49
N SER A 66 6.69 -13.27 -3.31
CA SER A 66 5.58 -14.22 -3.14
C SER A 66 5.11 -14.77 -4.49
N GLY A 67 5.09 -16.09 -4.65
CA GLY A 67 4.70 -16.67 -5.94
C GLY A 67 5.62 -16.30 -7.10
N VAL A 68 6.92 -16.08 -6.83
CA VAL A 68 7.89 -15.68 -7.86
C VAL A 68 8.74 -16.87 -8.28
N GLN A 69 8.64 -17.26 -9.55
CA GLN A 69 9.53 -18.25 -10.15
C GLN A 69 10.88 -17.59 -10.43
N GLY A 70 11.96 -18.22 -9.99
CA GLY A 70 13.32 -17.65 -10.09
C GLY A 70 13.68 -16.63 -9.00
N ALA A 71 12.84 -16.47 -7.98
CA ALA A 71 13.22 -15.74 -6.76
C ALA A 71 14.34 -16.47 -5.99
N PRO A 72 15.16 -15.73 -5.22
CA PRO A 72 16.15 -16.35 -4.35
C PRO A 72 15.44 -17.16 -3.25
N ALA A 73 16.13 -18.15 -2.67
CA ALA A 73 15.60 -18.86 -1.51
C ALA A 73 15.41 -17.89 -0.33
N ASN A 74 14.47 -18.22 0.56
CA ASN A 74 14.27 -17.45 1.79
C ASN A 74 15.54 -17.43 2.63
N ASP A 75 16.12 -16.25 2.83
CA ASP A 75 17.39 -16.04 3.52
C ASP A 75 17.44 -14.60 4.04
N PHE A 76 16.89 -14.39 5.23
CA PHE A 76 16.79 -13.05 5.80
C PHE A 76 18.16 -12.44 6.17
N SER A 77 19.23 -13.25 6.27
CA SER A 77 20.59 -12.73 6.42
C SER A 77 21.06 -11.93 5.20
N LYS A 78 20.43 -12.18 4.04
CA LYS A 78 20.61 -11.43 2.79
C LYS A 78 19.43 -10.51 2.47
N SER A 79 18.58 -10.24 3.47
CA SER A 79 17.36 -9.44 3.33
C SER A 79 16.28 -10.05 2.44
N TYR A 80 16.33 -11.37 2.18
CA TYR A 80 15.34 -12.05 1.36
C TYR A 80 14.24 -12.70 2.21
N THR A 81 13.00 -12.24 2.00
CA THR A 81 11.78 -12.88 2.50
C THR A 81 11.05 -13.50 1.33
N THR A 82 11.00 -14.83 1.24
CA THR A 82 10.45 -15.52 0.05
C THR A 82 9.38 -16.52 0.42
N LEU A 83 8.19 -16.33 -0.15
CA LEU A 83 7.05 -17.22 -0.07
C LEU A 83 6.83 -17.92 -1.42
N ALA A 84 6.57 -19.23 -1.38
CA ALA A 84 6.40 -20.04 -2.59
C ALA A 84 5.20 -19.62 -3.45
N THR A 85 4.15 -19.10 -2.81
CA THR A 85 2.90 -18.67 -3.43
C THR A 85 2.46 -17.32 -2.86
N THR A 86 1.64 -16.60 -3.62
CA THR A 86 0.82 -15.52 -3.06
C THR A 86 -0.54 -16.11 -2.65
N PRO A 87 -1.03 -15.94 -1.39
CA PRO A 87 -2.20 -16.67 -0.89
C PRO A 87 -3.47 -16.45 -1.71
N THR A 88 -3.86 -15.18 -1.89
CA THR A 88 -5.03 -14.80 -2.70
C THR A 88 -4.63 -13.62 -3.57
N THR A 89 -4.91 -13.69 -4.87
CA THR A 89 -4.57 -12.60 -5.79
C THR A 89 -5.62 -12.45 -6.87
N ARG A 90 -5.91 -11.20 -7.23
CA ARG A 90 -6.61 -10.84 -8.45
C ARG A 90 -5.73 -9.85 -9.18
N GLU A 91 -5.39 -10.10 -10.45
CA GLU A 91 -4.60 -9.11 -11.19
C GLU A 91 -5.44 -7.89 -11.51
N LYS A 92 -4.79 -6.71 -11.54
CA LYS A 92 -5.45 -5.42 -11.75
C LYS A 92 -6.19 -5.40 -13.09
N PRO A 93 -7.41 -4.84 -13.16
CA PRO A 93 -8.07 -4.58 -14.43
C PRO A 93 -7.22 -3.71 -15.36
N TYR A 94 -7.36 -3.94 -16.67
CA TYR A 94 -6.62 -3.19 -17.68
C TYR A 94 -7.45 -2.91 -18.93
N LEU A 95 -7.25 -1.72 -19.48
CA LEU A 95 -7.77 -1.32 -20.77
C LEU A 95 -7.03 -2.08 -21.88
N TYR A 96 -7.76 -2.58 -22.87
CA TYR A 96 -7.19 -3.07 -24.11
C TYR A 96 -8.10 -2.74 -25.30
N ILE A 97 -7.54 -2.87 -26.51
CA ILE A 97 -8.26 -2.70 -27.76
C ILE A 97 -8.34 -4.06 -28.43
N ASP A 98 -9.55 -4.48 -28.79
CA ASP A 98 -9.78 -5.75 -29.48
C ASP A 98 -9.38 -5.69 -30.97
N SER A 99 -9.45 -6.82 -31.67
CA SER A 99 -9.15 -6.88 -33.11
C SER A 99 -10.12 -6.09 -34.00
N SER A 100 -11.24 -5.61 -33.43
CA SER A 100 -12.26 -4.80 -34.09
C SER A 100 -12.15 -3.31 -33.74
N ASN A 101 -11.05 -2.88 -33.13
CA ASN A 101 -10.80 -1.51 -32.66
C ASN A 101 -11.83 -1.01 -31.63
N LYS A 102 -12.36 -1.90 -30.79
CA LYS A 102 -13.23 -1.53 -29.65
C LYS A 102 -12.42 -1.52 -28.36
N TYR A 103 -12.74 -0.56 -27.49
CA TYR A 103 -12.15 -0.46 -26.16
C TYR A 103 -12.88 -1.37 -25.18
N HIS A 104 -12.09 -2.07 -24.36
CA HIS A 104 -12.56 -3.01 -23.36
C HIS A 104 -11.73 -2.88 -22.09
N VAL A 105 -12.31 -3.23 -20.96
CA VAL A 105 -11.59 -3.44 -19.70
C VAL A 105 -11.67 -4.92 -19.37
N PHE A 106 -10.51 -5.58 -19.34
CA PHE A 106 -10.42 -6.96 -18.88
C PHE A 106 -10.26 -6.98 -17.36
N VAL A 107 -11.06 -7.81 -16.68
CA VAL A 107 -11.05 -8.00 -15.23
C VAL A 107 -10.56 -9.42 -14.94
N PRO A 108 -9.27 -9.61 -14.59
CA PRO A 108 -8.73 -10.93 -14.29
C PRO A 108 -9.46 -11.64 -13.15
N SER A 109 -9.60 -12.96 -13.24
CA SER A 109 -10.23 -13.78 -12.18
C SER A 109 -9.36 -13.83 -10.92
N LEU A 110 -10.03 -14.06 -9.78
CA LEU A 110 -9.39 -14.41 -8.52
C LEU A 110 -8.58 -15.71 -8.66
N LYS A 111 -7.42 -15.78 -8.02
CA LYS A 111 -6.58 -16.97 -7.92
C LYS A 111 -6.16 -17.20 -6.49
N GLN A 112 -6.09 -18.46 -6.12
CA GLN A 112 -5.59 -18.94 -4.84
C GLN A 112 -4.20 -19.55 -5.03
N ASN A 113 -3.31 -19.36 -4.06
CA ASN A 113 -1.97 -19.93 -4.01
C ASN A 113 -1.20 -19.76 -5.33
N SER A 114 -1.22 -18.54 -5.88
CA SER A 114 -0.69 -18.25 -7.21
C SER A 114 0.83 -18.18 -7.24
N SER A 115 1.42 -18.56 -8.38
CA SER A 115 2.86 -18.47 -8.65
C SER A 115 3.11 -18.32 -10.15
N GLY A 116 4.08 -17.48 -10.53
CA GLY A 116 4.36 -17.11 -11.91
C GLY A 116 3.31 -16.18 -12.52
N VAL A 117 3.49 -15.88 -13.81
CA VAL A 117 2.61 -14.97 -14.56
C VAL A 117 1.25 -15.59 -14.88
N THR A 118 0.24 -14.74 -15.06
CA THR A 118 -1.12 -15.13 -15.44
C THR A 118 -1.35 -15.20 -16.96
N TRP A 119 -0.38 -14.83 -17.77
CA TRP A 119 -0.48 -14.70 -19.23
C TRP A 119 0.48 -15.66 -19.97
N PRO A 120 0.20 -16.02 -21.24
CA PRO A 120 -0.81 -15.45 -22.15
C PRO A 120 -2.27 -15.83 -21.86
N ASN A 121 -2.53 -16.93 -21.16
CA ASN A 121 -3.88 -17.44 -20.95
C ASN A 121 -4.49 -16.94 -19.64
N THR A 122 -4.92 -15.68 -19.64
CA THR A 122 -5.52 -15.05 -18.45
C THR A 122 -7.03 -15.30 -18.43
N GLY A 123 -7.51 -15.99 -17.39
CA GLY A 123 -8.94 -16.07 -17.08
C GLY A 123 -9.46 -14.75 -16.50
N GLY A 124 -10.70 -14.40 -16.84
CA GLY A 124 -11.31 -13.16 -16.39
C GLY A 124 -12.58 -12.82 -17.17
N THR A 125 -13.13 -11.67 -16.83
CA THR A 125 -14.32 -11.11 -17.48
C THR A 125 -13.91 -9.99 -18.42
N ASP A 126 -14.39 -10.05 -19.66
CA ASP A 126 -14.20 -8.99 -20.65
C ASP A 126 -15.39 -8.03 -20.63
N LEU A 127 -15.15 -6.77 -20.26
CA LEU A 127 -16.18 -5.74 -20.18
C LEU A 127 -16.02 -4.72 -21.31
N PRO A 128 -16.97 -4.62 -22.26
CA PRO A 128 -16.90 -3.61 -23.30
C PRO A 128 -17.07 -2.19 -22.70
N MET A 129 -16.43 -1.18 -23.28
CA MET A 129 -16.46 0.19 -22.75
C MET A 129 -17.89 0.78 -22.62
N ARG A 130 -18.88 0.27 -23.37
CA ARG A 130 -20.30 0.64 -23.21
C ARG A 130 -20.89 0.32 -21.82
N ASN A 131 -20.23 -0.53 -21.04
CA ASN A 131 -20.60 -0.85 -19.67
C ASN A 131 -20.01 0.15 -18.65
N PHE A 132 -19.28 1.17 -19.12
CA PHE A 132 -18.62 2.17 -18.28
C PHE A 132 -19.18 3.57 -18.55
N TYR A 133 -19.28 4.34 -17.49
CA TYR A 133 -19.29 5.78 -17.58
C TYR A 133 -17.85 6.28 -17.69
N VAL A 134 -17.54 6.91 -18.81
CA VAL A 134 -16.22 7.51 -19.07
C VAL A 134 -16.22 8.91 -18.49
N ALA A 135 -15.76 9.03 -17.25
CA ALA A 135 -15.77 10.28 -16.50
C ALA A 135 -14.66 11.23 -16.98
N HIS A 136 -14.97 12.52 -17.08
CA HIS A 136 -14.01 13.57 -17.44
C HIS A 136 -13.88 14.63 -16.33
N PRO A 137 -12.74 15.32 -16.20
CA PRO A 137 -12.62 16.45 -15.29
C PRO A 137 -13.74 17.46 -15.53
N GLY A 138 -14.43 17.85 -14.46
CA GLY A 138 -15.64 18.70 -14.52
C GLY A 138 -16.94 17.95 -14.27
N ASP A 139 -16.95 16.62 -14.39
CA ASP A 139 -18.09 15.80 -13.99
C ASP A 139 -18.35 15.94 -12.48
N SER A 140 -19.62 16.16 -12.13
CA SER A 140 -20.02 16.26 -10.73
C SER A 140 -20.11 14.88 -10.08
N ALA A 141 -19.92 14.81 -8.76
CA ALA A 141 -20.17 13.60 -7.99
C ALA A 141 -21.61 13.07 -8.19
N ALA A 142 -22.60 13.95 -8.37
CA ALA A 142 -23.99 13.57 -8.63
C ALA A 142 -24.15 12.89 -10.01
N THR A 143 -23.49 13.41 -11.05
CA THR A 143 -23.49 12.81 -12.39
C THR A 143 -22.89 11.40 -12.35
N ILE A 144 -21.72 11.27 -11.72
CA ILE A 144 -21.01 9.98 -11.61
C ILE A 144 -21.82 8.97 -10.78
N ASN A 145 -22.42 9.41 -9.67
CA ASN A 145 -23.30 8.57 -8.86
C ASN A 145 -24.57 8.14 -9.60
N SER A 146 -25.13 9.00 -10.46
CA SER A 146 -26.27 8.62 -11.30
C SER A 146 -25.89 7.49 -12.26
N ALA A 147 -24.69 7.53 -12.84
CA ALA A 147 -24.19 6.45 -13.70
C ALA A 147 -24.00 5.13 -12.93
N LEU A 148 -23.45 5.18 -11.71
CA LEU A 148 -23.36 4.01 -10.83
C LEU A 148 -24.75 3.41 -10.56
N ALA A 149 -25.73 4.25 -10.24
CA ALA A 149 -27.11 3.83 -10.00
C ALA A 149 -27.80 3.24 -11.24
N GLN A 150 -27.38 3.65 -12.44
CA GLN A 150 -27.84 3.09 -13.72
C GLN A 150 -27.20 1.74 -14.07
N GLY A 151 -26.28 1.21 -13.24
CA GLY A 151 -25.64 -0.08 -13.50
C GLY A 151 -24.30 0.01 -14.24
N LEU A 152 -23.76 1.21 -14.48
CA LEU A 152 -22.47 1.38 -15.13
C LEU A 152 -21.30 1.19 -14.16
N ASN A 153 -20.17 0.75 -14.69
CA ASN A 153 -18.86 0.85 -14.07
C ASN A 153 -18.28 2.27 -14.28
N LEU A 154 -17.14 2.58 -13.67
CA LEU A 154 -16.47 3.88 -13.84
C LEU A 154 -15.11 3.72 -14.51
N PHE A 155 -14.89 4.53 -15.55
CA PHE A 155 -13.58 4.68 -16.19
C PHE A 155 -13.18 6.16 -16.16
N PHE A 156 -12.16 6.51 -15.38
CA PHE A 156 -11.65 7.87 -15.30
C PHE A 156 -10.58 8.12 -16.36
N THR A 157 -10.80 9.14 -17.19
CA THR A 157 -9.77 9.69 -18.07
C THR A 157 -8.68 10.44 -17.27
N PRO A 158 -7.49 10.71 -17.84
CA PRO A 158 -6.46 11.46 -17.14
C PRO A 158 -6.94 12.86 -16.73
N GLY A 159 -6.72 13.24 -15.48
CA GLY A 159 -7.02 14.58 -14.97
C GLY A 159 -7.40 14.61 -13.49
N THR A 160 -7.77 15.79 -13.01
CA THR A 160 -8.16 16.02 -11.61
C THR A 160 -9.66 16.25 -11.47
N TYR A 161 -10.30 15.53 -10.56
CA TYR A 161 -11.74 15.52 -10.33
C TYR A 161 -12.04 16.08 -8.94
N GLN A 162 -12.73 17.22 -8.91
CA GLN A 162 -13.16 17.87 -7.67
C GLN A 162 -14.54 17.32 -7.27
N LEU A 163 -14.62 16.60 -6.16
CA LEU A 163 -15.81 15.86 -5.74
C LEU A 163 -16.38 16.44 -4.43
N SER A 164 -17.55 17.06 -4.52
CA SER A 164 -18.27 17.61 -3.36
C SER A 164 -19.01 16.55 -2.52
N ALA A 165 -19.05 15.31 -2.99
CA ALA A 165 -19.63 14.17 -2.30
C ALA A 165 -18.89 12.89 -2.69
N ALA A 166 -19.01 11.86 -1.86
CA ALA A 166 -18.46 10.54 -2.16
C ALA A 166 -19.15 9.90 -3.36
N LEU A 167 -18.38 9.16 -4.14
CA LEU A 167 -18.89 8.18 -5.10
C LEU A 167 -19.35 6.95 -4.31
N ASN A 168 -20.61 6.57 -4.44
CA ASN A 168 -21.24 5.52 -3.65
C ASN A 168 -21.37 4.24 -4.48
N VAL A 169 -20.43 3.32 -4.29
CA VAL A 169 -20.39 2.04 -5.01
C VAL A 169 -21.21 1.00 -4.23
N THR A 170 -22.43 0.74 -4.68
CA THR A 170 -23.36 -0.14 -3.97
C THR A 170 -23.64 -1.46 -4.69
N ARG A 171 -23.31 -1.56 -5.98
CA ARG A 171 -23.56 -2.73 -6.81
C ARG A 171 -22.37 -3.71 -6.74
N PRO A 172 -22.60 -5.02 -6.54
CA PRO A 172 -21.56 -6.04 -6.69
C PRO A 172 -20.82 -5.93 -8.03
N ASP A 173 -19.58 -6.40 -8.07
CA ASP A 173 -18.74 -6.44 -9.29
C ASP A 173 -18.47 -5.08 -9.96
N THR A 174 -18.75 -3.97 -9.27
CA THR A 174 -18.50 -2.65 -9.84
C THR A 174 -17.00 -2.42 -10.00
N VAL A 175 -16.58 -2.15 -11.23
CA VAL A 175 -15.21 -1.75 -11.57
C VAL A 175 -15.11 -0.23 -11.56
N VAL A 176 -14.18 0.29 -10.77
CA VAL A 176 -13.79 1.70 -10.73
C VAL A 176 -12.31 1.78 -11.09
N THR A 177 -12.01 2.21 -12.30
CA THR A 177 -10.62 2.27 -12.79
C THR A 177 -10.36 3.49 -13.65
N GLY A 178 -9.12 3.67 -14.09
CA GLY A 178 -8.76 4.71 -15.04
C GLY A 178 -7.34 4.57 -15.58
N ILE A 179 -6.89 5.62 -16.26
CA ILE A 179 -5.57 5.70 -16.89
C ILE A 179 -4.96 7.08 -16.69
N GLY A 180 -3.63 7.14 -16.57
CA GLY A 180 -2.88 8.39 -16.48
C GLY A 180 -3.03 9.09 -15.13
N PHE A 181 -3.07 8.34 -14.02
CA PHE A 181 -3.20 8.85 -12.65
C PHE A 181 -4.37 9.83 -12.45
N PRO A 182 -5.62 9.43 -12.78
CA PRO A 182 -6.79 10.23 -12.46
C PRO A 182 -6.80 10.52 -10.96
N THR A 183 -6.88 11.80 -10.63
CA THR A 183 -6.73 12.29 -9.26
C THR A 183 -8.08 12.77 -8.73
N LEU A 184 -8.61 12.10 -7.71
CA LEU A 184 -9.86 12.47 -7.06
C LEU A 184 -9.57 13.32 -5.82
N VAL A 185 -10.23 14.48 -5.72
CA VAL A 185 -10.03 15.45 -4.63
C VAL A 185 -11.38 15.74 -3.97
N PRO A 186 -11.55 15.47 -2.65
CA PRO A 186 -12.75 15.87 -1.96
C PRO A 186 -12.73 17.38 -1.67
N THR A 187 -13.88 18.04 -1.79
CA THR A 187 -13.96 19.51 -1.59
C THR A 187 -14.72 19.94 -0.35
N ALA A 188 -15.40 19.04 0.34
CA ALA A 188 -16.29 19.34 1.47
C ALA A 188 -16.01 18.49 2.72
N GLY A 189 -14.76 18.02 2.90
CA GLY A 189 -14.41 17.11 4.00
C GLY A 189 -15.04 15.71 3.88
N ASN A 190 -15.49 15.36 2.68
CA ASN A 190 -16.08 14.07 2.33
C ASN A 190 -15.01 13.04 1.94
N ALA A 191 -15.37 11.75 1.97
CA ALA A 191 -14.62 10.74 1.22
C ALA A 191 -14.79 10.97 -0.29
N VAL A 192 -13.83 10.56 -1.11
CA VAL A 192 -13.99 10.54 -2.59
C VAL A 192 -14.77 9.32 -3.06
N LEU A 193 -14.64 8.20 -2.36
CA LEU A 193 -15.31 6.94 -2.70
C LEU A 193 -15.64 6.16 -1.43
N THR A 194 -16.84 5.61 -1.40
CA THR A 194 -17.22 4.59 -0.41
C THR A 194 -17.92 3.42 -1.11
N SER A 195 -17.65 2.19 -0.67
CA SER A 195 -18.43 1.03 -1.07
C SER A 195 -19.38 0.55 0.03
N SER A 196 -20.48 -0.07 -0.39
CA SER A 196 -21.27 -0.95 0.46
C SER A 196 -20.51 -2.25 0.75
N ASP A 197 -20.98 -3.01 1.73
CA ASP A 197 -20.50 -4.37 1.98
C ASP A 197 -21.09 -5.36 0.96
N VAL A 198 -20.51 -5.38 -0.24
CA VAL A 198 -20.91 -6.22 -1.39
C VAL A 198 -19.69 -6.87 -2.03
N ALA A 199 -19.90 -8.00 -2.71
CA ALA A 199 -18.83 -8.75 -3.40
C ALA A 199 -18.23 -7.99 -4.60
N GLY A 200 -16.99 -8.30 -4.93
CA GLY A 200 -16.40 -8.07 -6.25
C GLY A 200 -16.05 -6.63 -6.63
N VAL A 201 -16.27 -5.65 -5.75
CA VAL A 201 -15.89 -4.24 -6.04
C VAL A 201 -14.38 -4.15 -6.31
N ASN A 202 -14.01 -3.61 -7.47
CA ASN A 202 -12.62 -3.45 -7.86
C ASN A 202 -12.29 -1.97 -8.07
N VAL A 203 -11.43 -1.41 -7.21
CA VAL A 203 -10.95 -0.02 -7.30
C VAL A 203 -9.48 -0.04 -7.73
N SER A 204 -9.13 0.63 -8.82
CA SER A 204 -7.75 0.62 -9.31
C SER A 204 -7.29 1.84 -10.09
N ASN A 205 -5.97 2.05 -10.19
CA ASN A 205 -5.34 3.15 -10.94
C ASN A 205 -5.86 4.55 -10.56
N LEU A 206 -6.01 4.84 -9.27
CA LEU A 206 -6.47 6.14 -8.80
C LEU A 206 -5.40 6.84 -7.95
N VAL A 207 -5.37 8.15 -8.03
CA VAL A 207 -4.76 8.98 -6.98
C VAL A 207 -5.89 9.62 -6.19
N VAL A 208 -5.79 9.62 -4.88
CA VAL A 208 -6.72 10.29 -3.97
C VAL A 208 -5.94 11.36 -3.22
N ASP A 209 -6.20 12.62 -3.53
CA ASP A 209 -5.45 13.76 -3.01
C ASP A 209 -6.34 14.53 -2.04
N ALA A 210 -5.91 14.68 -0.79
CA ALA A 210 -6.74 15.24 0.25
C ALA A 210 -7.07 16.72 -0.01
N GLY A 211 -8.33 17.08 0.22
CA GLY A 211 -8.79 18.47 0.18
C GLY A 211 -8.35 19.28 1.39
N SER A 212 -8.47 20.60 1.31
CA SER A 212 -8.12 21.52 2.41
C SER A 212 -9.01 21.34 3.65
N GLN A 213 -10.24 20.86 3.47
CA GLN A 213 -11.11 20.46 4.57
C GLN A 213 -10.77 19.04 5.01
N ASN A 214 -10.60 18.85 6.32
CA ASN A 214 -10.28 17.53 6.87
C ASN A 214 -11.38 16.52 6.56
N SER A 215 -11.03 15.45 5.86
CA SER A 215 -11.90 14.31 5.64
C SER A 215 -11.70 13.28 6.75
N ALA A 216 -12.79 12.71 7.30
CA ALA A 216 -12.66 11.64 8.29
C ALA A 216 -11.92 10.43 7.70
N GLN A 217 -12.28 10.06 6.48
CA GLN A 217 -11.55 9.12 5.64
C GLN A 217 -11.60 9.56 4.18
N LEU A 218 -10.55 9.32 3.40
CA LEU A 218 -10.55 9.65 1.97
C LEU A 218 -11.24 8.56 1.13
N LEU A 219 -11.03 7.29 1.46
CA LEU A 219 -11.67 6.15 0.81
C LEU A 219 -12.09 5.10 1.84
N ARG A 220 -13.30 4.55 1.70
CA ARG A 220 -13.81 3.46 2.54
C ARG A 220 -14.25 2.26 1.69
N LEU A 221 -13.75 1.07 2.00
CA LEU A 221 -14.25 -0.19 1.45
C LEU A 221 -15.10 -0.91 2.50
N GLY A 222 -16.34 -1.25 2.15
CA GLY A 222 -17.27 -1.95 3.04
C GLY A 222 -17.87 -1.07 4.13
N THR A 223 -19.04 -1.47 4.63
CA THR A 223 -19.78 -0.77 5.69
C THR A 223 -19.18 -1.03 7.06
N SER A 224 -18.99 0.01 7.88
CA SER A 224 -18.47 -0.12 9.24
C SER A 224 -19.37 -1.04 10.09
N GLY A 225 -18.74 -1.97 10.81
CA GLY A 225 -19.42 -2.98 11.65
C GLY A 225 -20.06 -4.13 10.89
N SER A 226 -19.91 -4.19 9.57
CA SER A 226 -20.36 -5.32 8.74
C SER A 226 -19.20 -6.28 8.50
N HIS A 227 -19.48 -7.58 8.59
CA HIS A 227 -18.51 -8.67 8.45
C HIS A 227 -19.12 -9.80 7.60
N VAL A 228 -19.67 -9.44 6.44
CA VAL A 228 -20.11 -10.45 5.46
C VAL A 228 -18.86 -11.03 4.80
N ASP A 229 -18.75 -12.35 4.80
CA ASP A 229 -17.66 -13.07 4.12
C ASP A 229 -17.80 -12.93 2.60
N HIS A 230 -16.72 -12.50 1.94
CA HIS A 230 -16.62 -12.35 0.49
C HIS A 230 -15.44 -13.14 -0.07
N ALA A 231 -14.97 -14.20 0.61
CA ALA A 231 -13.77 -14.95 0.23
C ALA A 231 -13.78 -15.47 -1.23
N ALA A 232 -14.96 -15.78 -1.77
CA ALA A 232 -15.13 -16.23 -3.15
C ALA A 232 -14.99 -15.11 -4.19
N ASP A 233 -15.29 -13.87 -3.80
CA ASP A 233 -15.23 -12.69 -4.67
C ASP A 233 -15.02 -11.41 -3.83
N PRO A 234 -13.81 -11.21 -3.30
CA PRO A 234 -13.55 -10.13 -2.35
C PRO A 234 -13.58 -8.77 -3.04
N GLN A 235 -13.68 -7.69 -2.25
CA GLN A 235 -13.33 -6.36 -2.77
C GLN A 235 -11.81 -6.27 -2.99
N SER A 236 -11.36 -5.42 -3.92
CA SER A 236 -9.92 -5.16 -4.09
C SER A 236 -9.59 -3.71 -4.39
N ILE A 237 -8.46 -3.26 -3.89
CA ILE A 237 -7.85 -1.96 -4.16
C ILE A 237 -6.44 -2.15 -4.71
N GLN A 238 -6.17 -1.61 -5.90
CA GLN A 238 -4.94 -1.91 -6.63
C GLN A 238 -4.35 -0.70 -7.37
N ASP A 239 -3.09 -0.36 -7.11
CA ASP A 239 -2.45 0.85 -7.64
C ASP A 239 -3.30 2.09 -7.30
N VAL A 240 -3.70 2.21 -6.03
CA VAL A 240 -4.39 3.38 -5.50
C VAL A 240 -3.46 4.07 -4.51
N PHE A 241 -3.22 5.35 -4.77
CA PHE A 241 -2.23 6.14 -4.05
C PHE A 241 -2.92 7.31 -3.35
N PHE A 242 -2.56 7.55 -2.09
CA PHE A 242 -3.13 8.61 -1.28
C PHE A 242 -2.07 9.66 -1.01
N ARG A 243 -2.47 10.93 -1.09
CA ARG A 243 -1.62 12.07 -0.79
C ARG A 243 -2.31 13.02 0.18
N VAL A 244 -1.64 13.36 1.28
CA VAL A 244 -2.08 14.39 2.23
C VAL A 244 -1.02 15.50 2.27
N GLY A 245 -1.19 16.54 1.44
CA GLY A 245 -0.22 17.63 1.30
C GLY A 245 0.41 17.69 -0.09
N SER A 246 1.57 18.36 -0.22
CA SER A 246 2.38 18.51 -1.44
C SER A 246 1.76 19.33 -2.59
N SER A 247 0.59 18.99 -3.10
CA SER A 247 -0.12 19.73 -4.17
C SER A 247 -1.10 20.76 -3.59
N ILE A 248 -1.85 20.34 -2.58
CA ILE A 248 -2.85 21.09 -1.82
C ILE A 248 -2.43 20.97 -0.35
N GLN A 249 -2.76 21.95 0.49
CA GLN A 249 -2.65 21.80 1.96
C GLN A 249 -3.76 20.88 2.48
N GLY A 250 -3.69 19.61 2.05
CA GLY A 250 -4.68 18.59 2.30
C GLY A 250 -4.64 18.08 3.73
N ARG A 251 -5.79 17.66 4.25
CA ARG A 251 -5.93 17.08 5.59
C ARG A 251 -6.87 15.89 5.58
N ALA A 252 -6.51 14.84 6.31
CA ALA A 252 -7.38 13.69 6.53
C ALA A 252 -7.14 13.10 7.92
N THR A 253 -8.16 12.51 8.53
CA THR A 253 -7.95 11.72 9.75
C THR A 253 -7.40 10.35 9.41
N THR A 254 -8.10 9.61 8.53
CA THR A 254 -7.64 8.35 7.94
C THR A 254 -7.56 8.50 6.41
N THR A 255 -6.64 7.83 5.69
CA THR A 255 -6.72 7.84 4.22
C THR A 255 -7.55 6.69 3.67
N LEU A 256 -7.18 5.46 4.00
CA LEU A 256 -7.87 4.25 3.58
C LEU A 256 -8.47 3.55 4.81
N GLN A 257 -9.79 3.33 4.79
CA GLN A 257 -10.47 2.48 5.74
C GLN A 257 -11.01 1.23 5.04
N VAL A 258 -10.61 0.04 5.49
CA VAL A 258 -11.02 -1.26 4.96
C VAL A 258 -11.87 -1.96 6.00
N ASN A 259 -13.20 -1.95 5.81
CA ASN A 259 -14.14 -2.63 6.69
C ASN A 259 -14.63 -3.96 6.13
N ALA A 260 -14.70 -4.13 4.81
CA ALA A 260 -15.11 -5.39 4.21
C ALA A 260 -14.09 -6.49 4.48
N ASP A 261 -14.57 -7.63 4.95
CA ASP A 261 -13.78 -8.85 5.14
C ASP A 261 -13.23 -9.33 3.76
N ASP A 262 -12.16 -10.12 3.79
CA ASP A 262 -11.46 -10.71 2.63
C ASP A 262 -10.82 -9.72 1.64
N THR A 263 -10.93 -8.41 1.89
CA THR A 263 -10.47 -7.38 0.96
C THR A 263 -9.00 -7.58 0.58
N LEU A 264 -8.71 -7.48 -0.73
CA LEU A 264 -7.35 -7.51 -1.25
C LEU A 264 -6.81 -6.09 -1.40
N VAL A 265 -5.80 -5.74 -0.61
CA VAL A 265 -5.02 -4.50 -0.73
C VAL A 265 -3.74 -4.83 -1.48
N ASP A 266 -3.63 -4.46 -2.74
CA ASP A 266 -2.51 -4.89 -3.61
C ASP A 266 -1.83 -3.72 -4.29
N HIS A 267 -0.70 -3.28 -3.74
CA HIS A 267 0.03 -2.07 -4.10
C HIS A 267 -0.77 -0.79 -3.85
N ILE A 268 -0.69 -0.30 -2.62
CA ILE A 268 -1.11 1.05 -2.27
C ILE A 268 0.09 1.82 -1.74
N TRP A 269 0.04 3.14 -1.89
CA TRP A 269 0.95 4.03 -1.19
C TRP A 269 0.13 5.12 -0.52
N ALA A 270 0.08 5.10 0.81
CA ALA A 270 -0.55 6.15 1.59
C ALA A 270 0.55 7.07 2.13
N TRP A 271 0.57 8.31 1.66
CA TRP A 271 1.68 9.23 1.93
C TRP A 271 1.16 10.56 2.49
N ARG A 272 1.49 10.83 3.75
CA ARG A 272 1.41 12.18 4.30
C ARG A 272 2.65 12.93 3.85
N ALA A 273 2.48 14.03 3.13
CA ALA A 273 3.60 14.68 2.47
C ALA A 273 4.66 15.17 3.45
N ASP A 274 5.89 14.71 3.30
CA ASP A 274 7.08 15.22 3.98
C ASP A 274 7.72 16.40 3.20
N HIS A 275 7.50 16.45 1.89
CA HIS A 275 7.93 17.53 0.99
C HIS A 275 6.88 17.83 -0.10
N GLY A 276 7.06 18.90 -0.88
CA GLY A 276 6.22 19.18 -2.05
C GLY A 276 6.15 20.66 -2.44
N GLY A 277 5.22 20.99 -3.33
CA GLY A 277 5.03 22.37 -3.82
C GLY A 277 4.31 23.28 -2.83
N ALA A 278 3.40 22.72 -2.02
CA ALA A 278 2.79 23.36 -0.87
C ALA A 278 3.62 23.08 0.39
N ALA A 279 3.58 23.99 1.36
CA ALA A 279 4.22 23.80 2.65
C ALA A 279 3.75 22.49 3.33
N THR A 280 4.69 21.77 3.92
CA THR A 280 4.47 20.58 4.75
C THR A 280 4.83 20.90 6.21
N GLY A 281 4.29 20.13 7.15
CA GLY A 281 4.62 20.27 8.57
C GLY A 281 3.55 19.74 9.52
N TRP A 282 3.93 19.60 10.80
CA TRP A 282 3.14 18.94 11.85
C TRP A 282 1.71 19.49 11.99
N THR A 283 1.53 20.80 11.80
CA THR A 283 0.24 21.49 11.90
C THR A 283 -0.33 21.91 10.54
N VAL A 284 0.35 21.60 9.43
CA VAL A 284 0.03 22.08 8.09
C VAL A 284 -0.87 21.06 7.37
N ASN A 285 -0.30 19.91 7.01
CA ASN A 285 -0.95 18.80 6.31
C ASN A 285 -1.21 17.64 7.29
N THR A 286 -2.10 17.86 8.26
CA THR A 286 -2.39 16.88 9.31
C THR A 286 -2.99 15.59 8.74
N GLY A 287 -2.46 14.45 9.21
CA GLY A 287 -2.83 13.11 8.80
C GLY A 287 -2.64 12.16 9.96
N ALA A 288 -3.71 11.61 10.56
CA ALA A 288 -3.55 10.80 11.77
C ALA A 288 -3.13 9.35 11.47
N THR A 289 -3.81 8.66 10.56
CA THR A 289 -3.55 7.26 10.21
C THR A 289 -3.60 7.08 8.70
N GLY A 290 -2.66 6.32 8.13
CA GLY A 290 -2.68 6.01 6.71
C GLY A 290 -3.76 5.01 6.41
N VAL A 291 -3.62 3.80 6.96
CA VAL A 291 -4.49 2.67 6.67
C VAL A 291 -5.10 2.11 7.96
N GLU A 292 -6.43 1.99 7.97
CA GLU A 292 -7.18 1.34 9.04
C GLU A 292 -7.89 0.10 8.48
N VAL A 293 -7.60 -1.07 9.03
CA VAL A 293 -8.16 -2.35 8.60
C VAL A 293 -9.06 -2.91 9.70
N ASN A 294 -10.36 -2.86 9.50
CA ASN A 294 -11.38 -3.39 10.41
C ASN A 294 -11.89 -4.76 9.98
N GLY A 295 -11.87 -5.07 8.68
CA GLY A 295 -12.31 -6.36 8.15
C GLY A 295 -11.39 -7.53 8.55
N ASN A 296 -11.98 -8.71 8.73
CA ASN A 296 -11.26 -9.97 8.91
C ASN A 296 -10.72 -10.47 7.57
N ASP A 297 -9.71 -11.35 7.61
CA ASP A 297 -9.20 -12.08 6.43
C ASP A 297 -8.65 -11.17 5.31
N VAL A 298 -8.41 -9.89 5.62
CA VAL A 298 -7.83 -8.91 4.70
C VAL A 298 -6.39 -9.30 4.38
N LEU A 299 -6.03 -9.25 3.10
CA LEU A 299 -4.68 -9.51 2.61
C LEU A 299 -4.09 -8.25 1.99
N ALA A 300 -3.01 -7.73 2.59
CA ALA A 300 -2.19 -6.67 2.04
C ALA A 300 -0.93 -7.23 1.36
N THR A 301 -0.68 -6.84 0.12
CA THR A 301 0.48 -7.23 -0.68
C THR A 301 1.13 -5.99 -1.28
N GLY A 302 2.34 -5.64 -0.83
CA GLY A 302 2.98 -4.38 -1.24
C GLY A 302 2.35 -3.16 -0.56
N LEU A 303 2.42 -3.10 0.77
CA LEU A 303 1.85 -2.02 1.57
C LEU A 303 2.91 -0.93 1.85
N PHE A 304 2.70 0.28 1.35
CA PHE A 304 3.57 1.43 1.59
C PHE A 304 2.77 2.51 2.34
N VAL A 305 3.17 2.89 3.54
CA VAL A 305 2.44 3.89 4.36
C VAL A 305 3.43 4.77 5.10
N GLU A 306 3.35 6.08 4.96
CA GLU A 306 4.42 6.98 5.44
C GLU A 306 3.93 8.29 6.07
N HIS A 307 4.65 8.68 7.12
CA HIS A 307 4.68 9.97 7.80
C HIS A 307 3.41 10.44 8.52
N TYR A 308 2.47 9.54 8.82
CA TYR A 308 1.27 9.86 9.59
C TYR A 308 1.58 10.15 11.07
N GLN A 309 0.73 10.95 11.70
CA GLN A 309 0.97 11.51 13.04
C GLN A 309 0.66 10.54 14.18
N LYS A 310 -0.08 9.46 13.91
CA LYS A 310 -0.40 8.39 14.86
C LYS A 310 0.04 7.04 14.28
N TYR A 311 -0.70 5.96 14.55
CA TYR A 311 -0.42 4.68 13.94
C TYR A 311 -0.57 4.79 12.42
N GLU A 312 0.50 4.50 11.69
CA GLU A 312 0.55 4.58 10.22
C GLU A 312 -0.42 3.54 9.64
N VAL A 313 -0.32 2.31 10.17
CA VAL A 313 -1.28 1.22 9.98
C VAL A 313 -1.90 0.82 11.31
N GLN A 314 -3.24 0.79 11.36
CA GLN A 314 -4.03 0.24 12.46
C GLN A 314 -4.81 -0.97 11.96
N TRP A 315 -4.52 -2.15 12.49
CA TRP A 315 -5.16 -3.41 12.12
C TRP A 315 -6.01 -3.95 13.27
N ASN A 316 -7.32 -3.99 13.06
CA ASN A 316 -8.32 -4.37 14.06
C ASN A 316 -8.99 -5.72 13.77
N GLY A 317 -9.02 -6.17 12.51
CA GLY A 317 -9.61 -7.45 12.11
C GLY A 317 -8.72 -8.68 12.36
N ASN A 318 -9.33 -9.84 12.55
CA ASN A 318 -8.64 -11.12 12.73
C ASN A 318 -8.18 -11.73 11.40
N ASN A 319 -7.24 -12.67 11.49
CA ASN A 319 -6.66 -13.44 10.39
C ASN A 319 -6.09 -12.59 9.24
N GLY A 320 -5.77 -11.33 9.52
CA GLY A 320 -5.16 -10.44 8.56
C GLY A 320 -3.73 -10.85 8.21
N LYS A 321 -3.33 -10.60 6.96
CA LYS A 321 -1.97 -10.89 6.50
C LYS A 321 -1.39 -9.75 5.69
N THR A 322 -0.13 -9.41 5.97
CA THR A 322 0.65 -8.47 5.18
C THR A 322 1.89 -9.16 4.61
N ILE A 323 2.05 -9.10 3.28
CA ILE A 323 3.27 -9.53 2.58
C ILE A 323 3.89 -8.28 1.96
N PHE A 324 5.06 -7.93 2.47
CA PHE A 324 5.76 -6.67 2.29
C PHE A 324 5.06 -5.47 2.94
N PHE A 325 5.79 -4.80 3.82
CA PHE A 325 5.46 -3.49 4.36
C PHE A 325 6.69 -2.57 4.32
N GLN A 326 6.47 -1.32 3.92
CA GLN A 326 7.45 -0.25 4.07
C GLN A 326 6.78 0.96 4.71
N ASN A 327 7.51 1.58 5.63
CA ASN A 327 7.13 2.81 6.28
C ASN A 327 8.35 3.69 6.60
N GLU A 328 8.10 4.99 6.57
CA GLU A 328 8.90 6.00 7.25
C GLU A 328 8.03 6.75 8.25
N MET A 329 8.52 6.91 9.49
CA MET A 329 7.86 7.69 10.54
C MET A 329 7.84 9.19 10.18
N PRO A 330 6.95 10.02 10.77
CA PRO A 330 6.89 11.45 10.48
C PRO A 330 8.20 12.16 10.85
N TYR A 331 8.81 12.88 9.91
CA TYR A 331 10.07 13.59 10.14
C TYR A 331 9.91 14.84 11.01
N ASP A 332 8.70 15.38 11.00
CA ASP A 332 8.33 16.70 11.50
C ASP A 332 7.75 16.68 12.93
N VAL A 333 7.99 15.59 13.68
CA VAL A 333 7.64 15.49 15.10
C VAL A 333 8.35 16.59 15.90
N PRO A 334 7.63 17.47 16.61
CA PRO A 334 8.26 18.56 17.37
C PRO A 334 9.05 18.05 18.58
N ASP A 335 8.47 17.13 19.34
CA ASP A 335 9.04 16.53 20.55
C ASP A 335 8.25 15.26 20.96
N ASN A 336 8.80 14.45 21.86
CA ASN A 336 8.10 13.28 22.39
C ASN A 336 6.88 13.61 23.25
N ALA A 337 6.81 14.81 23.85
CA ALA A 337 5.67 15.20 24.70
C ALA A 337 4.38 15.40 23.89
N SER A 338 4.51 15.87 22.65
CA SER A 338 3.42 16.05 21.69
C SER A 338 3.15 14.79 20.84
N TRP A 339 4.04 13.81 20.87
CA TRP A 339 3.93 12.56 20.12
C TRP A 339 4.09 11.34 21.03
N GLN A 340 3.02 11.07 21.78
CA GLN A 340 2.92 9.97 22.74
C GLN A 340 1.71 9.09 22.39
N SER A 341 1.92 7.78 22.29
CA SER A 341 0.83 6.81 22.20
C SER A 341 0.40 6.35 23.61
N PRO A 342 -0.76 5.68 23.75
CA PRO A 342 -1.17 5.12 25.04
C PRO A 342 -0.19 4.09 25.64
N THR A 343 0.74 3.56 24.85
CA THR A 343 1.64 2.45 25.21
C THR A 343 3.12 2.84 25.27
N GLY A 344 3.46 4.08 24.92
CA GLY A 344 4.86 4.52 24.90
C GLY A 344 5.12 5.77 24.07
N ALA A 345 6.39 6.18 24.08
CA ALA A 345 6.87 7.30 23.28
C ALA A 345 6.71 7.01 21.78
N GLY A 346 6.09 7.93 21.05
CA GLY A 346 5.74 7.75 19.65
C GLY A 346 4.61 6.74 19.41
N TYR A 347 4.13 6.72 18.17
CA TYR A 347 3.17 5.72 17.69
C TYR A 347 3.91 4.70 16.83
N ALA A 348 3.58 3.42 16.99
CA ALA A 348 4.13 2.37 16.13
C ALA A 348 3.68 2.58 14.67
N ALA A 349 4.55 2.25 13.71
CA ALA A 349 4.20 2.27 12.30
C ALA A 349 3.14 1.21 11.97
N TYR A 350 3.14 0.09 12.68
CA TYR A 350 2.18 -0.99 12.43
C TYR A 350 1.63 -1.51 13.74
N LYS A 351 0.36 -1.19 14.00
CA LYS A 351 -0.36 -1.57 15.21
C LYS A 351 -1.40 -2.65 14.91
N VAL A 352 -1.29 -3.81 15.55
CA VAL A 352 -2.34 -4.83 15.58
C VAL A 352 -3.10 -4.71 16.91
N ALA A 353 -4.43 -4.61 16.87
CA ALA A 353 -5.29 -4.44 18.03
C ALA A 353 -5.10 -5.56 19.06
N SER A 354 -5.24 -5.23 20.35
CA SER A 354 -5.06 -6.19 21.44
C SER A 354 -6.08 -7.32 21.45
N THR A 355 -7.21 -7.13 20.76
CA THR A 355 -8.29 -8.10 20.59
C THR A 355 -8.03 -9.11 19.47
N VAL A 356 -7.00 -8.90 18.63
CA VAL A 356 -6.67 -9.80 17.53
C VAL A 356 -5.96 -11.04 18.05
N THR A 357 -6.41 -12.21 17.60
CA THR A 357 -5.89 -13.51 18.00
C THR A 357 -5.01 -14.15 16.93
N THR A 358 -5.20 -13.76 15.67
CA THR A 358 -4.46 -14.27 14.51
C THR A 358 -4.08 -13.13 13.57
N HIS A 359 -2.79 -13.03 13.24
CA HIS A 359 -2.27 -12.04 12.31
C HIS A 359 -0.88 -12.45 11.84
N GLU A 360 -0.51 -12.12 10.61
CA GLU A 360 0.82 -12.45 10.10
C GLU A 360 1.40 -11.33 9.22
N ILE A 361 2.66 -10.97 9.47
CA ILE A 361 3.40 -10.02 8.63
C ILE A 361 4.72 -10.62 8.13
N TRP A 362 5.00 -10.47 6.83
CA TRP A 362 6.20 -10.93 6.16
C TRP A 362 6.93 -9.78 5.48
N GLY A 363 8.20 -9.56 5.79
CA GLY A 363 9.03 -8.54 5.15
C GLY A 363 8.58 -7.12 5.49
N GLY A 364 8.71 -6.71 6.75
CA GLY A 364 8.29 -5.37 7.20
C GLY A 364 9.47 -4.45 7.51
N GLY A 365 9.52 -3.28 6.88
CA GLY A 365 10.54 -2.25 7.12
C GLY A 365 9.96 -0.96 7.68
N VAL A 366 10.59 -0.41 8.73
CA VAL A 366 10.18 0.85 9.36
C VAL A 366 11.39 1.74 9.60
N TYR A 367 11.38 2.94 9.03
CA TYR A 367 12.52 3.86 9.06
C TYR A 367 12.17 5.12 9.85
N CYS A 368 13.16 5.76 10.49
CA CYS A 368 13.00 7.07 11.08
C CYS A 368 14.05 8.06 10.56
N PHE A 369 13.61 9.31 10.42
CA PHE A 369 14.45 10.46 10.09
C PHE A 369 13.87 11.71 10.77
N PHE A 370 13.90 11.76 12.11
CA PHE A 370 13.34 12.86 12.90
C PHE A 370 14.20 14.14 12.77
N ASN A 371 14.23 14.73 11.57
CA ASN A 371 15.13 15.83 11.22
C ASN A 371 14.78 17.14 11.92
N THR A 372 13.51 17.33 12.26
CA THR A 372 12.99 18.52 12.95
C THR A 372 13.46 18.53 14.39
N ASN A 373 13.43 17.38 15.05
CA ASN A 373 14.01 17.20 16.37
C ASN A 373 14.66 15.81 16.51
N LYS A 374 16.00 15.79 16.42
CA LYS A 374 16.80 14.55 16.43
C LYS A 374 16.77 13.80 17.77
N SER A 375 16.31 14.43 18.84
CA SER A 375 16.14 13.79 20.16
C SER A 375 14.85 12.95 20.26
N VAL A 376 13.95 13.09 19.29
CA VAL A 376 12.74 12.28 19.22
C VAL A 376 13.12 10.81 19.05
N HIS A 377 12.41 9.95 19.77
CA HIS A 377 12.48 8.51 19.59
C HIS A 377 11.09 7.88 19.60
N ALA A 378 10.97 6.72 18.95
CA ALA A 378 9.80 5.85 19.06
C ALA A 378 10.17 4.60 19.85
N ASP A 379 9.32 4.17 20.79
CA ASP A 379 9.61 3.00 21.62
C ASP A 379 9.66 1.70 20.80
N ARG A 380 8.88 1.62 19.72
CA ARG A 380 8.77 0.44 18.86
C ARG A 380 8.32 0.79 17.44
N ALA A 381 8.76 0.02 16.47
CA ALA A 381 8.26 0.10 15.10
C ALA A 381 6.94 -0.66 14.91
N PHE A 382 6.85 -1.86 15.49
CA PHE A 382 5.68 -2.73 15.41
C PHE A 382 5.09 -2.92 16.82
N GLU A 383 3.77 -2.85 16.92
CA GLU A 383 3.04 -3.10 18.16
C GLU A 383 1.94 -4.13 17.93
N VAL A 384 2.02 -5.27 18.59
CA VAL A 384 1.11 -6.40 18.37
C VAL A 384 0.68 -7.05 19.69
N PRO A 385 -0.45 -7.76 19.77
CA PRO A 385 -0.74 -8.59 20.95
C PRO A 385 0.25 -9.76 21.06
N GLN A 386 0.57 -10.15 22.30
CA GLN A 386 1.38 -11.34 22.58
C GLN A 386 0.49 -12.59 22.60
N THR A 387 0.11 -13.07 21.42
CA THR A 387 -0.68 -14.28 21.24
C THR A 387 0.00 -15.20 20.23
N ALA A 388 -0.13 -16.53 20.42
CA ALA A 388 0.57 -17.52 19.58
C ALA A 388 0.16 -17.48 18.09
N GLY A 389 -1.02 -16.94 17.79
CA GLY A 389 -1.51 -16.76 16.43
C GLY A 389 -1.03 -15.48 15.73
N VAL A 390 -0.32 -14.60 16.45
CA VAL A 390 0.18 -13.33 15.90
C VAL A 390 1.69 -13.41 15.70
N LYS A 391 2.11 -13.46 14.43
CA LYS A 391 3.47 -13.79 14.01
C LYS A 391 4.06 -12.73 13.09
N ALA A 392 5.37 -12.58 13.13
CA ALA A 392 6.10 -11.74 12.19
C ALA A 392 7.34 -12.45 11.66
N HIS A 393 7.67 -12.17 10.40
CA HIS A 393 8.78 -12.78 9.67
C HIS A 393 9.55 -11.70 8.92
N GLY A 394 10.85 -11.58 9.20
CA GLY A 394 11.73 -10.65 8.50
C GLY A 394 11.36 -9.18 8.70
N LEU A 395 11.55 -8.68 9.92
CA LEU A 395 11.37 -7.26 10.24
C LEU A 395 12.70 -6.51 10.26
N VAL A 396 12.68 -5.26 9.79
CA VAL A 396 13.82 -4.36 9.78
C VAL A 396 13.44 -2.96 10.29
N THR A 397 14.29 -2.38 11.12
CA THR A 397 14.22 -0.97 11.50
C THR A 397 15.49 -0.23 11.15
N VAL A 398 15.38 1.05 10.77
CA VAL A 398 16.52 1.85 10.31
C VAL A 398 16.41 3.29 10.84
N SER A 399 17.49 3.84 11.38
CA SER A 399 17.63 5.29 11.57
C SER A 399 18.43 5.86 10.40
N LEU A 400 17.82 6.73 9.62
CA LEU A 400 18.44 7.33 8.44
C LEU A 400 19.44 8.41 8.89
N GLY A 401 20.72 8.21 8.58
CA GLY A 401 21.78 9.16 8.93
C GLY A 401 21.90 9.44 10.44
N ASP A 402 21.65 8.42 11.28
CA ASP A 402 21.67 8.52 12.76
C ASP A 402 20.75 9.65 13.29
N THR A 403 19.63 9.93 12.60
CA THR A 403 18.72 11.03 12.91
C THR A 403 17.42 10.52 13.53
N GLY A 404 17.39 10.49 14.86
CA GLY A 404 16.31 9.90 15.64
C GLY A 404 16.56 8.44 15.99
N THR A 405 15.72 7.87 16.85
CA THR A 405 15.87 6.48 17.32
C THR A 405 14.54 5.71 17.29
N ILE A 406 14.61 4.42 16.96
CA ILE A 406 13.56 3.43 17.22
C ILE A 406 14.13 2.45 18.25
N SER A 407 13.54 2.39 19.44
CA SER A 407 14.10 1.68 20.60
C SER A 407 13.93 0.16 20.53
N SER A 408 12.97 -0.33 19.74
CA SER A 408 12.76 -1.76 19.52
C SER A 408 12.11 -2.05 18.16
N VAL A 409 12.36 -3.23 17.61
CA VAL A 409 11.68 -3.66 16.38
C VAL A 409 10.20 -3.89 16.68
N ILE A 410 9.88 -4.76 17.64
CA ILE A 410 8.50 -5.15 17.94
C ILE A 410 8.29 -5.33 19.45
N ASN A 411 7.35 -4.60 20.05
CA ASN A 411 7.00 -4.76 21.48
C ASN A 411 8.18 -4.79 22.48
N GLY A 412 9.29 -4.08 22.23
CA GLY A 412 10.50 -4.16 23.07
C GLY A 412 11.51 -5.24 22.66
N VAL A 413 11.17 -6.10 21.70
CA VAL A 413 12.03 -7.16 21.15
C VAL A 413 12.75 -6.67 19.88
N GLY A 414 13.94 -7.21 19.64
CA GLY A 414 14.78 -6.88 18.49
C GLY A 414 15.82 -5.80 18.77
N GLY A 415 15.72 -5.06 19.88
CA GLY A 415 16.68 -4.01 20.25
C GLY A 415 16.53 -2.71 19.46
N ALA A 416 17.28 -1.68 19.86
CA ALA A 416 17.24 -0.38 19.22
C ALA A 416 17.99 -0.38 17.87
N VAL A 417 17.62 0.54 16.99
CA VAL A 417 18.48 0.91 15.86
C VAL A 417 19.87 1.31 16.37
N PRO A 418 20.98 0.89 15.74
CA PRO A 418 22.31 1.23 16.22
C PRO A 418 22.54 2.73 16.12
N THR A 419 22.90 3.40 17.21
CA THR A 419 23.24 4.83 17.22
C THR A 419 24.43 5.10 18.17
N PRO A 420 25.54 5.70 17.69
CA PRO A 420 25.84 6.01 16.28
C PRO A 420 26.18 4.74 15.50
N ALA A 421 25.58 4.55 14.32
CA ALA A 421 25.94 3.47 13.40
C ALA A 421 27.11 3.84 12.47
N GLY A 422 27.45 5.14 12.36
CA GLY A 422 28.41 5.60 11.37
C GLY A 422 27.79 5.66 9.97
N ASN A 423 26.53 6.12 9.88
CA ASN A 423 25.70 6.32 8.67
C ASN A 423 24.81 5.12 8.24
N THR A 424 23.66 4.96 8.89
CA THR A 424 22.49 4.15 8.45
C THR A 424 22.69 2.63 8.42
N ALA A 425 22.66 1.99 9.60
CA ALA A 425 22.68 0.52 9.71
C ALA A 425 21.28 -0.04 10.07
N PRO A 426 20.81 -1.11 9.39
CA PRO A 426 19.56 -1.76 9.74
C PRO A 426 19.69 -2.61 11.00
N ASN A 427 18.67 -2.57 11.86
CA ASN A 427 18.45 -3.57 12.89
C ASN A 427 17.41 -4.59 12.41
N ARG A 428 17.62 -5.87 12.69
CA ARG A 428 16.89 -6.98 12.07
C ARG A 428 16.32 -7.95 13.09
N LEU A 429 15.08 -8.36 12.89
CA LEU A 429 14.44 -9.44 13.63
C LEU A 429 13.86 -10.45 12.64
N ALA A 430 14.47 -11.64 12.58
CA ALA A 430 14.07 -12.67 11.61
C ALA A 430 12.68 -13.25 11.88
N SER A 431 12.29 -13.37 13.15
CA SER A 431 10.99 -13.93 13.55
C SER A 431 10.51 -13.37 14.89
N TYR A 432 9.19 -13.34 15.08
CA TYR A 432 8.54 -13.03 16.35
C TYR A 432 7.32 -13.94 16.56
N ASN A 433 7.21 -14.46 17.80
CA ASN A 433 6.28 -15.47 18.30
C ASN A 433 6.39 -16.84 17.64
#